data_AF-A0AAW5RQP7-F1
#
_entry.id   AF-A0AAW5RQP7-F1
#
_cell.length_a   1.000
_cell.length_b   1.000
_cell.length_c   1.000
_cell.angle_alpha   90.00
_cell.angle_beta   90.00
_cell.angle_gamma   90.00
#
_symmetry.space_group_name_H-M   'P 1'
#
loop_
_entity.id
_entity.type
_entity.pdbx_description
1 polymer ?
#
loop_
_entity_poly.entity_id
_entity_poly.type
_entity_poly.pdbx_seq_one_letter_code
_entity_poly.pdbx_strand_id
1 'polypeptide(L)'
;GPPGRSSVLFAYDPSRAGSVPVRLLEGFSGILQADGYSGYSQVCKESGLTRIGCWDHARRKFIEATRAAPKGKDKGKSKASTGLADVALGYIGKLYAIEREQKERSDAERYQARQTRSMPLLAELKTWLDNNV
;
A
#
# COMPACT_ATOMS: atom_id res chain seq x y z
N GLY A 1 -13.66 22.21 -3.23
CA GLY A 1 -12.52 23.14 -3.10
C GLY A 1 -12.28 23.86 -4.41
N PRO A 2 -11.40 24.86 -4.46
CA PRO A 2 -11.04 25.52 -5.72
C PRO A 2 -10.46 24.49 -6.72
N PRO A 3 -10.78 24.61 -8.03
CA PRO A 3 -10.22 23.74 -9.06
C PRO A 3 -8.70 23.69 -9.01
N GLY A 4 -8.11 22.51 -9.20
CA GLY A 4 -6.66 22.32 -9.25
C GLY A 4 -5.93 22.33 -7.89
N ARG A 5 -6.65 22.38 -6.76
CA ARG A 5 -6.04 22.22 -5.42
C ARG A 5 -6.51 20.96 -4.73
N SER A 6 -5.57 20.30 -4.06
CA SER A 6 -5.88 19.21 -3.13
C SER A 6 -6.89 19.70 -2.09
N SER A 7 -7.92 18.88 -1.88
CA SER A 7 -8.94 19.11 -0.86
C SER A 7 -8.93 17.94 0.12
N VAL A 8 -9.20 18.21 1.38
CA VAL A 8 -9.42 17.16 2.39
C VAL A 8 -10.92 17.15 2.70
N LEU A 9 -11.54 15.98 2.57
CA LEU A 9 -12.94 15.75 2.90
C LEU A 9 -13.01 14.70 4.02
N PHE A 10 -13.75 15.03 5.08
CA PHE A 10 -14.15 14.07 6.09
C PHE A 10 -15.62 13.74 5.88
N ALA A 11 -15.91 12.46 5.58
CA ALA A 11 -17.26 11.95 5.44
C ALA A 11 -17.48 10.83 6.47
N TYR A 12 -18.46 11.01 7.35
CA TYR A 12 -18.85 10.02 8.34
C TYR A 12 -20.13 9.31 7.90
N ASP A 13 -20.14 7.99 8.06
CA ASP A 13 -21.32 7.15 7.96
C ASP A 13 -21.24 6.11 9.08
N PRO A 14 -22.34 5.81 9.81
CA PRO A 14 -22.33 4.78 10.85
C PRO A 14 -22.14 3.36 10.28
N SER A 15 -22.32 3.18 8.97
CA SER A 15 -22.12 1.92 8.27
C SER A 15 -20.76 1.87 7.57
N ARG A 16 -20.26 0.64 7.37
CA ARG A 16 -19.12 0.36 6.49
C ARG A 16 -19.54 -0.31 5.18
N ALA A 17 -20.84 -0.46 4.92
CA ALA A 17 -21.35 -1.16 3.75
C ALA A 17 -20.83 -0.57 2.44
N GLY A 18 -20.73 -1.41 1.40
CA GLY A 18 -20.24 -0.98 0.07
C GLY A 18 -21.07 0.12 -0.60
N SER A 19 -22.34 0.28 -0.19
CA SER A 19 -23.18 1.40 -0.62
C SER A 19 -22.67 2.77 -0.16
N VAL A 20 -21.89 2.83 0.93
CA VAL A 20 -21.33 4.07 1.45
C VAL A 20 -20.31 4.68 0.48
N PRO A 21 -19.24 3.98 0.05
CA PRO A 21 -18.30 4.53 -0.91
C PRO A 21 -18.92 4.77 -2.30
N VAL A 22 -19.97 4.02 -2.70
CA VAL A 22 -20.72 4.30 -3.93
C VAL A 22 -21.33 5.70 -3.90
N ARG A 23 -22.05 6.06 -2.83
CA ARG A 23 -22.61 7.42 -2.68
C ARG A 23 -21.52 8.47 -2.52
N LEU A 24 -20.47 8.19 -1.73
CA LEU A 24 -19.41 9.16 -1.45
C LEU A 24 -18.61 9.55 -2.70
N LEU A 25 -18.39 8.61 -3.61
CA LEU A 25 -17.58 8.79 -4.82
C LEU A 25 -18.45 8.95 -6.07
N GLU A 26 -19.73 9.30 -5.92
CA GLU A 26 -20.61 9.59 -7.03
C GLU A 26 -20.00 10.69 -7.92
N GLY A 27 -19.95 10.44 -9.23
CA GLY A 27 -19.34 11.35 -10.20
C GLY A 27 -17.81 11.43 -10.17
N PHE A 28 -17.13 10.72 -9.26
CA PHE A 28 -15.67 10.62 -9.28
C PHE A 28 -15.22 9.66 -10.39
N SER A 29 -14.10 9.99 -11.03
CA SER A 29 -13.47 9.16 -12.06
C SER A 29 -11.95 9.16 -11.89
N GLY A 30 -11.29 8.08 -12.28
CA GLY A 30 -9.83 7.97 -12.28
C GLY A 30 -9.32 6.94 -11.27
N ILE A 31 -8.33 7.31 -10.48
CA ILE A 31 -7.60 6.40 -9.59
C ILE A 31 -8.10 6.54 -8.16
N LEU A 32 -8.51 5.42 -7.56
CA LEU A 32 -8.83 5.31 -6.14
C LEU A 32 -7.71 4.57 -5.42
N GLN A 33 -6.90 5.28 -4.63
CA GLN A 33 -5.96 4.66 -3.70
C GLN A 33 -6.66 4.38 -2.37
N ALA A 34 -6.82 3.10 -2.04
CA ALA A 34 -7.47 2.66 -0.81
C ALA A 34 -6.67 1.54 -0.13
N ASP A 35 -7.07 1.16 1.08
CA ASP A 35 -6.58 -0.05 1.72
C ASP A 35 -7.14 -1.31 1.02
N GLY A 36 -7.03 -2.48 1.65
CA GLY A 36 -7.58 -3.75 1.15
C GLY A 36 -9.07 -3.96 1.42
N TYR A 37 -9.83 -2.95 1.86
CA TYR A 37 -11.21 -3.14 2.29
C TYR A 37 -12.15 -3.50 1.13
N SER A 38 -12.95 -4.55 1.30
CA SER A 38 -13.88 -5.03 0.26
C SER A 38 -15.04 -4.08 -0.02
N GLY A 39 -15.35 -3.15 0.89
CA GLY A 39 -16.42 -2.17 0.71
C GLY A 39 -16.23 -1.29 -0.54
N TYR A 40 -15.00 -1.06 -0.99
CA TYR A 40 -14.74 -0.30 -2.21
C TYR A 40 -14.95 -1.09 -3.52
N SER A 41 -15.13 -2.42 -3.46
CA SER A 41 -15.19 -3.24 -4.68
C SER A 41 -16.37 -2.88 -5.58
N GLN A 42 -17.53 -2.55 -4.98
CA GLN A 42 -18.73 -2.18 -5.72
C GLN A 42 -18.51 -0.90 -6.53
N VAL A 43 -18.06 0.18 -5.90
CA VAL A 43 -17.85 1.47 -6.57
C VAL A 43 -16.76 1.38 -7.65
N CYS A 44 -15.71 0.57 -7.45
CA CYS A 44 -14.71 0.36 -8.49
C CYS A 44 -15.29 -0.33 -9.72
N LYS A 45 -16.18 -1.30 -9.53
CA LYS A 45 -16.84 -2.02 -10.62
C LYS A 45 -17.86 -1.14 -11.35
N GLU A 46 -18.69 -0.41 -10.60
CA GLU A 46 -19.80 0.39 -11.15
C GLU A 46 -19.32 1.69 -11.82
N SER A 47 -18.32 2.36 -11.24
CA SER A 47 -17.82 3.65 -11.72
C SER A 47 -16.54 3.54 -12.56
N GLY A 48 -16.10 2.32 -12.88
CA GLY A 48 -14.89 2.09 -13.69
C GLY A 48 -13.60 2.67 -13.05
N LEU A 49 -13.53 2.74 -11.73
CA LEU A 49 -12.37 3.31 -11.03
C LEU A 49 -11.20 2.33 -11.03
N THR A 50 -10.01 2.83 -11.36
CA THR A 50 -8.78 2.06 -11.17
C THR A 50 -8.39 2.08 -9.71
N ARG A 51 -8.64 0.96 -9.02
CA ARG A 51 -8.22 0.80 -7.63
C ARG A 51 -6.73 0.49 -7.54
N ILE A 52 -6.01 1.25 -6.72
CA ILE A 52 -4.63 0.94 -6.33
C ILE A 52 -4.52 0.73 -4.82
N GLY A 53 -3.61 -0.14 -4.40
CA GLY A 53 -3.40 -0.47 -2.99
C GLY A 53 -2.54 0.57 -2.27
N CYS A 54 -2.89 0.87 -1.02
CA CYS A 54 -2.12 1.76 -0.16
C CYS A 54 -0.96 1.02 0.53
N TRP A 55 0.28 1.44 0.25
CA TRP A 55 1.49 0.86 0.84
C TRP A 55 1.56 0.96 2.37
N ASP A 56 1.03 2.03 2.98
CA ASP A 56 1.03 2.15 4.45
C ASP A 56 0.18 1.05 5.09
N HIS A 57 -0.99 0.77 4.52
CA HIS A 57 -1.88 -0.29 5.00
C HIS A 57 -1.26 -1.68 4.78
N ALA A 58 -0.65 -1.92 3.61
CA ALA A 58 0.06 -3.18 3.34
C ALA A 58 1.21 -3.38 4.34
N ARG A 59 2.04 -2.35 4.56
CA ARG A 59 3.15 -2.37 5.52
C ARG A 59 2.67 -2.66 6.94
N ARG A 60 1.56 -2.04 7.38
CA ARG A 60 1.00 -2.24 8.72
C ARG A 60 0.68 -3.70 8.99
N LYS A 61 0.17 -4.44 8.00
CA LYS A 61 -0.13 -5.88 8.14
C LYS A 61 1.12 -6.72 8.36
N PHE A 62 2.22 -6.42 7.68
CA PHE A 62 3.49 -7.11 7.95
C PHE A 62 4.07 -6.76 9.32
N ILE A 63 3.90 -5.52 9.81
CA ILE A 63 4.29 -5.16 11.19
C ILE A 63 3.45 -5.90 12.24
N GLU A 64 2.14 -6.03 12.01
CA GLU A 64 1.26 -6.83 12.87
C GLU A 64 1.73 -8.28 12.91
N ALA A 65 2.12 -8.86 11.76
CA ALA A 65 2.64 -10.21 11.66
C ALA A 65 3.97 -10.42 12.41
N THR A 66 4.92 -9.47 12.34
CA THR A 66 6.19 -9.59 13.11
C THR A 66 5.96 -9.56 14.62
N ARG A 67 4.93 -8.83 15.09
CA ARG A 67 4.57 -8.76 16.51
C ARG A 67 3.85 -10.00 17.01
N ALA A 68 3.09 -10.66 16.14
CA ALA A 68 2.36 -11.88 16.46
C ALA A 68 3.23 -13.14 16.41
N ALA A 69 4.39 -13.08 15.75
CA ALA A 69 5.32 -14.21 15.65
C ALA A 69 5.80 -14.66 17.04
N PRO A 70 5.82 -15.98 17.32
CA PRO A 70 6.35 -16.50 18.58
C PRO A 70 7.80 -16.05 18.76
N LYS A 71 8.08 -15.33 19.86
CA LYS A 71 9.46 -15.06 20.28
C LYS A 71 10.04 -16.38 20.78
N GLY A 72 10.70 -17.12 19.89
CA GLY A 72 11.31 -18.41 20.20
C GLY A 72 12.16 -18.33 21.47
N LYS A 73 11.88 -19.24 22.41
CA LYS A 73 12.56 -19.42 23.70
C LYS A 73 13.98 -19.98 23.55
N ASP A 74 14.75 -19.60 22.54
CA ASP A 74 16.14 -20.04 22.39
C ASP A 74 17.10 -18.93 22.78
N LYS A 75 17.28 -18.77 24.09
CA LYS A 75 18.39 -18.04 24.71
C LYS A 75 19.72 -18.81 24.49
N GLY A 76 20.09 -19.09 23.24
CA GLY A 76 21.26 -19.95 23.01
C GLY A 76 21.97 -19.84 21.67
N LYS A 77 21.36 -19.36 20.58
CA LYS A 77 22.06 -19.24 19.29
C LYS A 77 21.73 -17.94 18.55
N SER A 78 22.79 -17.18 18.34
CA SER A 78 22.85 -15.84 17.78
C SER A 78 22.52 -15.79 16.28
N LYS A 79 21.26 -15.49 15.95
CA LYS A 79 20.82 -14.62 14.85
C LYS A 79 19.30 -14.64 14.91
N ALA A 80 18.66 -13.48 15.08
CA ALA A 80 17.23 -13.38 14.82
C ALA A 80 17.01 -13.91 13.39
N SER A 81 16.37 -15.07 13.24
CA SER A 81 16.02 -15.58 11.93
C SER A 81 15.04 -14.58 11.32
N THR A 82 15.45 -13.89 10.24
CA THR A 82 14.59 -12.96 9.52
C THR A 82 13.30 -13.69 9.15
N GLY A 83 12.17 -13.29 9.73
CA GLY A 83 10.88 -13.87 9.41
C GLY A 83 10.42 -13.41 8.03
N LEU A 84 9.46 -14.13 7.42
CA LEU A 84 8.89 -13.73 6.12
C LEU A 84 8.37 -12.28 6.15
N ALA A 85 7.72 -11.88 7.24
CA ALA A 85 7.24 -10.51 7.41
C ALA A 85 8.39 -9.47 7.44
N ASP A 86 9.55 -9.81 8.02
CA ASP A 86 10.72 -8.92 8.00
C ASP A 86 11.29 -8.76 6.59
N VAL A 87 11.27 -9.82 5.77
CA VAL A 87 11.68 -9.76 4.36
C VAL A 87 10.75 -8.83 3.57
N ALA A 88 9.43 -8.98 3.72
CA ALA A 88 8.45 -8.11 3.07
C ALA A 88 8.63 -6.63 3.49
N LEU A 89 8.87 -6.37 4.79
CA LEU A 89 9.17 -5.02 5.28
C LEU A 89 10.47 -4.46 4.70
N GLY A 90 11.47 -5.31 4.44
CA GLY A 90 12.70 -4.94 3.74
C GLY A 90 12.44 -4.42 2.33
N TYR A 91 11.62 -5.13 1.53
CA TYR A 91 11.22 -4.68 0.20
C TYR A 91 10.46 -3.36 0.23
N ILE A 92 9.46 -3.23 1.11
CA ILE A 92 8.71 -1.97 1.26
C ILE A 92 9.63 -0.83 1.70
N GLY A 93 10.60 -1.10 2.58
CA GLY A 93 11.61 -0.14 3.00
C GLY A 93 12.46 0.39 1.84
N LYS A 94 12.85 -0.48 0.90
CA LYS A 94 13.57 -0.10 -0.32
C LYS A 94 12.71 0.80 -1.22
N LEU A 95 11.42 0.50 -1.39
CA LEU A 95 10.50 1.37 -2.14
C LEU A 95 10.41 2.76 -1.51
N TYR A 96 10.27 2.84 -0.18
CA TYR A 96 10.23 4.12 0.53
C TYR A 96 11.56 4.88 0.43
N ALA A 97 12.71 4.19 0.35
CA ALA A 97 13.99 4.84 0.14
C ALA A 97 14.03 5.56 -1.22
N ILE A 98 13.55 4.89 -2.28
CA ILE A 98 13.42 5.52 -3.60
C ILE A 98 12.54 6.77 -3.52
N GLU A 99 11.34 6.68 -2.94
CA GLU A 99 10.45 7.84 -2.83
C GLU A 99 11.06 9.00 -2.03
N ARG A 100 11.81 8.71 -0.96
CA ARG A 100 12.51 9.76 -0.19
C ARG A 100 13.58 10.48 -1.03
N GLU A 101 14.34 9.75 -1.82
CA GLU A 101 15.37 10.34 -2.70
C GLU A 101 14.76 11.22 -3.81
N GLN A 102 13.52 10.93 -4.23
CA GLN A 102 12.84 11.66 -5.29
C GLN A 102 11.89 12.75 -4.77
N LYS A 103 11.88 13.03 -3.46
CA LYS A 103 10.90 13.92 -2.83
C LYS A 103 10.83 15.32 -3.44
N GLU A 104 11.98 15.91 -3.72
CA GLU A 104 12.11 17.29 -4.24
C GLU A 104 12.30 17.32 -5.77
N ARG A 105 12.06 16.20 -6.45
CA ARG A 105 12.22 16.06 -7.90
C ARG A 105 10.91 16.35 -8.63
N SER A 106 11.02 16.69 -9.92
CA SER A 106 9.86 16.88 -10.79
C SER A 106 9.04 15.59 -10.94
N ASP A 107 7.78 15.73 -11.34
CA ASP A 107 6.87 14.60 -11.60
C ASP A 107 7.44 13.62 -12.63
N ALA A 108 8.11 14.14 -13.66
CA ALA A 108 8.75 13.35 -14.70
C ALA A 108 9.95 12.55 -14.15
N GLU A 109 10.82 13.18 -13.35
CA GLU A 109 11.94 12.48 -12.70
C GLU A 109 11.44 11.41 -11.72
N ARG A 110 10.43 11.74 -10.90
CA ARG A 110 9.79 10.79 -9.97
C ARG A 110 9.22 9.59 -10.72
N TYR A 111 8.53 9.84 -11.83
CA TYR A 111 8.00 8.78 -12.68
C TYR A 111 9.12 7.90 -13.24
N GLN A 112 10.16 8.49 -13.84
CA GLN A 112 11.29 7.74 -14.38
C GLN A 112 12.01 6.91 -13.32
N ALA A 113 12.23 7.45 -12.12
CA ALA A 113 12.80 6.71 -11.01
C ALA A 113 11.92 5.53 -10.57
N ARG A 114 10.58 5.68 -10.56
CA ARG A 114 9.67 4.57 -10.28
C ARG A 114 9.77 3.50 -11.37
N GLN A 115 9.78 3.87 -12.64
CA GLN A 115 9.89 2.92 -13.75
C GLN A 115 11.21 2.17 -13.76
N THR A 116 12.33 2.85 -13.50
CA THR A 116 13.66 2.25 -13.58
C THR A 116 14.08 1.52 -12.32
N ARG A 117 13.60 1.94 -11.14
CA ARG A 117 14.07 1.43 -9.84
C ARG A 117 13.00 0.72 -9.05
N SER A 118 11.78 1.27 -9.00
CA SER A 118 10.69 0.67 -8.21
C SER A 118 10.05 -0.53 -8.92
N MET A 119 9.86 -0.47 -10.24
CA MET A 119 9.24 -1.57 -11.00
C MET A 119 10.02 -2.89 -10.88
N PRO A 120 11.36 -2.95 -11.03
CA PRO A 120 12.10 -4.19 -10.79
C PRO A 120 11.95 -4.71 -9.36
N LEU A 121 12.03 -3.82 -8.37
CA LEU A 121 11.82 -4.18 -6.95
C LEU A 121 10.43 -4.74 -6.67
N LEU A 122 9.40 -4.22 -7.34
CA LEU A 122 8.04 -4.74 -7.24
C LEU A 122 7.90 -6.11 -7.90
N ALA A 123 8.57 -6.33 -9.04
CA ALA A 123 8.60 -7.64 -9.68
C ALA A 123 9.29 -8.68 -8.80
N GLU A 124 10.42 -8.33 -8.19
CA GLU A 124 11.11 -9.18 -7.20
C GLU A 124 10.21 -9.48 -5.98
N LEU A 125 9.59 -8.44 -5.40
CA LEU A 125 8.68 -8.61 -4.27
C LEU A 125 7.50 -9.51 -4.65
N LYS A 126 6.92 -9.35 -5.84
CA LYS A 126 5.81 -10.20 -6.30
C LYS A 126 6.25 -11.66 -6.40
N THR A 127 7.34 -11.94 -7.10
CA THR A 127 7.89 -13.30 -7.23
C THR A 127 8.21 -13.90 -5.87
N TRP A 128 8.75 -13.10 -4.94
CA TRP A 128 9.00 -13.55 -3.58
C TRP A 128 7.69 -13.86 -2.83
N LEU A 129 6.66 -13.02 -2.93
CA LEU A 129 5.36 -13.26 -2.31
C LEU A 129 4.71 -14.54 -2.85
N ASP A 130 4.64 -14.72 -4.17
CA ASP A 130 4.04 -15.90 -4.80
C ASP A 130 4.68 -17.23 -4.33
N ASN A 131 5.95 -17.19 -3.89
CA ASN A 131 6.70 -18.35 -3.44
C ASN A 131 6.69 -18.57 -1.92
N ASN A 132 6.19 -17.61 -1.13
CA ASN A 132 6.36 -17.61 0.33
C ASN A 132 5.10 -17.26 1.13
N VAL A 133 4.05 -16.75 0.51
CA VAL A 133 2.79 -16.30 1.14
C VAL A 133 1.60 -16.89 0.43
#